data_AF-A0A8H5H7J0-F1
#
_entry.id   AF-A0A8H5H7J0-F1
#
_cell.length_a   1.000
_cell.length_b   1.000
_cell.length_c   1.000
_cell.angle_alpha   90.00
_cell.angle_beta   90.00
_cell.angle_gamma   90.00
#
_symmetry.space_group_name_H-M   'P 1'
#
loop_
_entity.id
_entity.type
_entity.pdbx_description
1 polymer ?
#
loop_
_entity_poly.entity_id
_entity_poly.type
_entity_poly.pdbx_seq_one_letter_code
_entity_poly.pdbx_strand_id
1 'polypeptide(L)'
;MSITKVYESETYDYPTQIQESLSELSSSIGYNITSFAATNLKGTNLPAPASPSAPPPTSHKTLPHALLRSASTASNALQATVAGGEDRLGKALALYASGWEKVALARLEQDAGIQDNFLHPWQTTLNTSIAVAMKARHAVRISRLELDAAKQTLKNASPQRQEHARLEVENAEDDLVQKTEVAITLMKTVLENPEPIKNLNELAKAQLLYFSIAAESLSTIQGEIEELSVAAEGEYRKSRDH
;
A
#
# COMPACT_ATOMS: atom_id res chain seq x y z
N MET A 1 -1.13 12.84 2.30
CA MET A 1 -1.21 11.56 1.56
C MET A 1 -1.81 10.48 2.47
N SER A 2 -3.05 10.66 2.93
CA SER A 2 -3.69 9.69 3.84
C SER A 2 -4.23 8.48 3.09
N ILE A 3 -4.69 8.69 1.85
CA ILE A 3 -5.29 7.64 1.04
C ILE A 3 -4.26 6.60 0.58
N THR A 4 -3.01 6.99 0.36
CA THR A 4 -1.94 6.07 -0.07
C THR A 4 -1.55 5.07 1.00
N LYS A 5 -1.97 5.23 2.25
CA LYS A 5 -1.75 4.22 3.29
C LYS A 5 -2.47 2.90 3.02
N VAL A 6 -3.47 2.90 2.13
CA VAL A 6 -4.14 1.66 1.72
C VAL A 6 -3.18 0.62 1.17
N TYR A 7 -2.08 1.05 0.53
CA TYR A 7 -1.04 0.16 0.01
C TYR A 7 -0.26 -0.58 1.11
N GLU A 8 -0.41 -0.23 2.40
CA GLU A 8 0.15 -1.01 3.53
C GLU A 8 -0.59 -2.34 3.76
N SER A 9 -1.79 -2.49 3.20
CA SER A 9 -2.64 -3.67 3.36
C SER A 9 -3.04 -4.22 2.01
N GLU A 10 -2.47 -5.37 1.62
CA GLU A 10 -2.74 -6.05 0.32
C GLU A 10 -4.24 -6.15 -0.03
N THR A 11 -5.11 -6.33 0.97
CA THR A 11 -6.56 -6.51 0.76
C THR A 11 -7.34 -5.24 0.42
N TYR A 12 -6.69 -4.09 0.22
CA TYR A 12 -7.37 -2.81 0.08
C TYR A 12 -8.30 -2.73 -1.14
N ASP A 13 -7.97 -3.44 -2.22
CA ASP A 13 -8.78 -3.52 -3.44
C ASP A 13 -9.65 -4.79 -3.51
N TYR A 14 -9.55 -5.67 -2.51
CA TYR A 14 -10.25 -6.95 -2.51
C TYR A 14 -11.76 -6.79 -2.26
N PRO A 15 -12.63 -7.45 -3.05
CA PRO A 15 -14.07 -7.41 -2.83
C PRO A 15 -14.46 -7.98 -1.45
N THR A 16 -15.17 -7.18 -0.66
CA THR A 16 -15.57 -7.56 0.72
C THR A 16 -16.91 -8.28 0.79
N GLN A 17 -17.72 -8.21 -0.27
CA GLN A 17 -19.05 -8.85 -0.35
C GLN A 17 -19.02 -10.27 -0.94
N ILE A 18 -17.87 -10.76 -1.39
CA ILE A 18 -17.76 -12.08 -2.01
C ILE A 18 -17.56 -13.14 -0.92
N GLN A 19 -18.47 -14.11 -0.84
CA GLN A 19 -18.24 -15.34 -0.09
C GLN A 19 -17.18 -16.16 -0.83
N GLU A 20 -15.96 -16.18 -0.32
CA GLU A 20 -14.92 -17.10 -0.83
C GLU A 20 -15.43 -18.55 -0.72
N SER A 21 -15.05 -19.39 -1.68
CA SER A 21 -15.48 -20.78 -1.67
C SER A 21 -15.02 -21.45 -0.38
N LEU A 22 -15.94 -22.09 0.35
CA LEU A 22 -15.63 -22.82 1.60
C LEU A 22 -14.51 -23.86 1.41
N SER A 23 -14.27 -24.31 0.18
CA SER A 23 -13.18 -25.24 -0.15
C SER A 23 -11.79 -24.64 0.09
N GLU A 24 -11.56 -23.37 -0.23
CA GLU A 24 -10.26 -22.68 -0.05
C GLU A 24 -10.00 -22.36 1.43
N LEU A 25 -11.06 -22.00 2.17
CA LEU A 25 -10.98 -21.82 3.61
C LEU A 25 -10.69 -23.15 4.33
N SER A 26 -11.27 -24.26 3.86
CA SER A 26 -11.09 -25.58 4.47
C SER A 26 -9.67 -26.14 4.30
N SER A 27 -9.00 -25.86 3.18
CA SER A 27 -7.63 -26.35 2.93
C SER A 27 -6.60 -25.62 3.81
N SER A 28 -6.76 -24.31 3.99
CA SER A 28 -5.90 -23.50 4.85
C SER A 28 -6.09 -23.83 6.34
N ILE A 29 -7.34 -24.03 6.78
CA ILE A 29 -7.65 -24.45 8.16
C ILE A 29 -7.16 -25.89 8.41
N GLY A 30 -7.37 -26.80 7.46
CA GLY A 30 -6.91 -28.18 7.55
C GLY A 30 -5.37 -28.27 7.65
N TYR A 31 -4.63 -27.48 6.88
CA TYR A 31 -3.17 -27.39 6.99
C TYR A 31 -2.73 -26.89 8.37
N ASN A 32 -3.32 -25.81 8.88
CA ASN A 32 -2.94 -25.24 10.18
C ASN A 32 -3.25 -26.18 11.35
N ILE A 33 -4.41 -26.85 11.34
CA ILE A 33 -4.77 -27.84 12.37
C ILE A 33 -3.85 -29.06 12.29
N THR A 34 -3.57 -29.56 11.08
CA THR A 34 -2.67 -30.72 10.88
C THR A 34 -1.23 -30.38 11.27
N SER A 35 -0.74 -29.19 10.92
CA SER A 35 0.59 -28.69 11.30
C SER A 35 0.71 -28.46 12.82
N PHE A 36 -0.33 -27.89 13.44
CA PHE A 36 -0.40 -27.76 14.90
C PHE A 36 -0.42 -29.13 15.59
N ALA A 37 -1.22 -30.08 15.11
CA ALA A 37 -1.28 -31.44 15.64
C ALA A 37 0.06 -32.18 15.45
N ALA A 38 0.67 -32.09 14.27
CA ALA A 38 1.97 -32.69 13.99
C ALA A 38 3.09 -32.10 14.86
N THR A 39 3.02 -30.80 15.19
CA THR A 39 4.03 -30.12 16.04
C THR A 39 3.84 -30.42 17.52
N ASN A 40 2.60 -30.39 18.02
CA ASN A 40 2.30 -30.56 19.45
C ASN A 40 2.24 -32.03 19.89
N LEU A 41 1.95 -32.97 18.98
CA LEU A 41 1.95 -34.41 19.27
C LEU A 41 3.32 -35.06 19.06
N LYS A 42 4.31 -34.30 18.56
CA LYS A 42 5.69 -34.77 18.36
C LYS A 42 6.30 -35.15 19.71
N GLY A 43 6.62 -36.44 19.88
CA GLY A 43 7.21 -36.97 21.12
C GLY A 43 6.20 -37.45 22.17
N THR A 44 4.91 -37.49 21.85
CA THR A 44 3.88 -38.13 22.69
C THR A 44 3.62 -39.58 22.24
N ASN A 45 3.06 -40.43 23.12
CA ASN A 45 2.63 -41.80 22.78
C ASN A 45 1.33 -41.85 21.95
N LEU A 46 0.89 -40.71 21.40
CA LEU A 46 -0.32 -40.58 20.61
C LEU A 46 0.02 -40.61 19.10
N PRO A 47 -0.85 -41.14 18.24
CA PRO A 47 -0.65 -41.09 16.80
C PRO A 47 -0.59 -39.64 16.32
N ALA A 48 0.59 -39.18 15.91
CA ALA A 48 0.76 -37.86 15.31
C ALA A 48 0.52 -37.95 13.79
N PRO A 49 -0.33 -37.09 13.20
CA PRO A 49 -0.47 -37.01 11.75
C PRO A 49 0.86 -36.57 11.12
N ALA A 50 1.17 -37.08 9.92
CA ALA A 50 2.35 -36.67 9.18
C ALA A 50 2.29 -35.16 8.89
N SER A 51 3.38 -34.44 9.16
CA SER A 51 3.49 -33.03 8.82
C SER A 51 3.24 -32.84 7.31
N PRO A 52 2.28 -31.99 6.90
CA PRO A 52 2.07 -31.71 5.48
C PRO A 52 3.37 -31.17 4.84
N SER A 53 3.70 -31.68 3.65
CA SER A 53 5.01 -31.48 3.00
C SER A 53 5.29 -30.04 2.54
N ALA A 54 4.25 -29.19 2.42
CA ALA A 54 4.38 -27.78 2.07
C ALA A 54 3.13 -27.00 2.53
N PRO A 55 3.27 -25.73 2.94
CA PRO A 55 2.12 -24.83 3.08
C PRO A 55 1.33 -24.78 1.78
N PRO A 56 -0.02 -24.74 1.83
CA PRO A 56 -0.78 -24.37 0.65
C PRO A 56 -0.28 -23.00 0.16
N PRO A 57 -0.17 -22.78 -1.16
CA PRO A 57 0.30 -21.52 -1.69
C PRO A 57 -0.53 -20.39 -1.09
N THR A 58 0.13 -19.44 -0.43
CA THR A 58 -0.52 -18.26 0.14
C THR A 58 -1.16 -17.49 -1.00
N SER A 59 -2.48 -17.58 -1.09
CA SER A 59 -3.22 -16.93 -2.15
C SER A 59 -3.32 -15.45 -1.85
N HIS A 60 -2.68 -14.62 -2.68
CA HIS A 60 -2.79 -13.17 -2.57
C HIS A 60 -4.24 -12.71 -2.69
N LYS A 61 -4.63 -11.79 -1.82
CA LYS A 61 -5.97 -11.23 -1.69
C LYS A 61 -6.00 -9.83 -2.28
N THR A 62 -5.72 -9.72 -3.58
CA THR A 62 -5.97 -8.52 -4.38
C THR A 62 -7.06 -8.79 -5.41
N LEU A 63 -7.73 -7.73 -5.89
CA LEU A 63 -8.74 -7.86 -6.95
C LEU A 63 -8.20 -8.56 -8.21
N PRO A 64 -7.02 -8.21 -8.75
CA PRO A 64 -6.41 -8.94 -9.87
C PRO A 64 -6.31 -10.46 -9.63
N HIS A 65 -5.87 -10.87 -8.43
CA HIS A 65 -5.80 -12.29 -8.08
C HIS A 65 -7.18 -12.94 -7.96
N ALA A 66 -8.20 -12.22 -7.48
CA ALA A 66 -9.57 -12.72 -7.43
C ALA A 66 -10.14 -12.98 -8.84
N LEU A 67 -9.92 -12.04 -9.77
CA LEU A 67 -10.34 -12.18 -11.17
C LEU A 67 -9.65 -13.35 -11.86
N LEU A 68 -8.33 -13.47 -11.67
CA LEU A 68 -7.54 -14.61 -12.12
C LEU A 68 -8.12 -15.93 -11.61
N ARG A 69 -8.28 -16.09 -10.30
CA ARG A 69 -8.80 -17.32 -9.68
C ARG A 69 -10.20 -17.68 -10.18
N SER A 70 -11.10 -16.70 -10.25
CA SER A 70 -12.47 -16.88 -10.73
C SER A 70 -12.48 -17.39 -12.18
N ALA A 71 -11.69 -16.76 -13.05
CA ALA A 71 -11.63 -17.14 -14.46
C ALA A 71 -10.98 -18.52 -14.68
N SER A 72 -9.89 -18.82 -13.98
CA SER A 72 -9.25 -20.14 -14.03
C SER A 72 -10.20 -21.25 -13.55
N THR A 73 -10.92 -21.01 -12.45
CA THR A 73 -11.90 -21.97 -11.91
C THR A 73 -13.02 -22.24 -12.91
N ALA A 74 -13.56 -21.19 -13.51
CA ALA A 74 -14.61 -21.31 -14.53
C ALA A 74 -14.11 -22.05 -15.79
N SER A 75 -12.89 -21.74 -16.25
CA SER A 75 -12.27 -22.44 -17.39
C SER A 75 -12.11 -23.94 -17.11
N ASN A 76 -11.56 -24.30 -15.94
CA ASN A 76 -11.37 -25.70 -15.56
C ASN A 76 -12.71 -26.46 -15.44
N ALA A 77 -13.74 -25.81 -14.90
CA ALA A 77 -15.07 -26.40 -14.78
C ALA A 77 -15.71 -26.69 -16.16
N LEU A 78 -15.51 -25.81 -17.15
CA LEU A 78 -16.00 -26.03 -18.51
C LEU A 78 -15.22 -27.15 -19.21
N GLN A 79 -13.90 -27.17 -19.09
CA GLN A 79 -13.07 -28.24 -19.64
C GLN A 79 -13.46 -29.63 -19.09
N ALA A 80 -13.86 -29.71 -17.82
CA ALA A 80 -14.31 -30.96 -17.21
C ALA A 80 -15.68 -31.45 -17.71
N THR A 81 -16.51 -30.57 -18.27
CA THR A 81 -17.87 -30.90 -18.72
C THR A 81 -17.97 -31.18 -20.23
N VAL A 82 -17.05 -30.62 -21.03
CA VAL A 82 -17.06 -30.78 -22.49
C VAL A 82 -16.33 -32.06 -22.90
N ALA A 83 -17.04 -33.20 -22.89
CA ALA A 83 -16.55 -34.46 -23.44
C ALA A 83 -16.59 -34.46 -24.98
N GLY A 84 -15.56 -33.91 -25.63
CA GLY A 84 -15.31 -34.11 -27.08
C GLY A 84 -15.78 -33.00 -28.03
N GLY A 85 -16.19 -31.83 -27.53
CA GLY A 85 -16.49 -30.63 -28.33
C GLY A 85 -15.44 -29.52 -28.18
N GLU A 86 -15.50 -28.49 -29.04
CA GLU A 86 -14.61 -27.32 -28.90
C GLU A 86 -15.09 -26.36 -27.81
N ASP A 87 -14.38 -26.31 -26.67
CA ASP A 87 -14.72 -25.42 -25.55
C ASP A 87 -14.16 -24.00 -25.74
N ARG A 88 -14.84 -23.20 -26.57
CA ARG A 88 -14.42 -21.82 -26.86
C ARG A 88 -14.51 -20.89 -25.65
N LEU A 89 -15.55 -21.08 -24.83
CA LEU A 89 -15.74 -20.25 -23.64
C LEU A 89 -14.66 -20.57 -22.60
N GLY A 90 -14.36 -21.84 -22.36
CA GLY A 90 -13.25 -22.25 -21.49
C GLY A 90 -11.90 -21.75 -22.00
N LYS A 91 -11.64 -21.78 -23.32
CA LYS A 91 -10.45 -21.16 -23.93
C LYS A 91 -10.40 -19.65 -23.67
N ALA A 92 -11.49 -18.92 -23.93
CA ALA A 92 -11.53 -17.47 -23.69
C ALA A 92 -11.33 -17.11 -22.21
N LEU A 93 -11.90 -17.90 -21.28
CA LEU A 93 -11.67 -17.73 -19.85
C LEU A 93 -10.23 -18.04 -19.43
N ALA A 94 -9.58 -19.03 -20.05
CA ALA A 94 -8.16 -19.31 -19.83
C ALA A 94 -7.27 -18.16 -20.32
N LEU A 95 -7.57 -17.59 -21.49
CA LEU A 95 -6.86 -16.41 -21.99
C LEU A 95 -7.05 -15.20 -21.06
N TYR A 96 -8.29 -14.94 -20.65
CA TYR A 96 -8.58 -13.87 -19.69
C TYR A 96 -7.82 -14.05 -18.37
N ALA A 97 -7.80 -15.27 -17.81
CA ALA A 97 -7.02 -15.61 -16.64
C ALA A 97 -5.52 -15.31 -16.86
N SER A 98 -4.94 -15.73 -17.99
CA SER A 98 -3.52 -15.52 -18.29
C SER A 98 -3.11 -14.04 -18.37
N GLY A 99 -4.01 -13.17 -18.86
CA GLY A 99 -3.75 -11.72 -18.86
C GLY A 99 -3.75 -11.14 -17.44
N TRP A 100 -4.69 -11.59 -16.61
CA TRP A 100 -4.78 -11.16 -15.21
C TRP A 100 -3.66 -11.71 -14.32
N GLU A 101 -3.03 -12.83 -14.67
CA GLU A 101 -1.84 -13.33 -13.96
C GLU A 101 -0.71 -12.29 -13.97
N LYS A 102 -0.41 -11.71 -15.14
CA LYS A 102 0.59 -10.65 -15.27
C LYS A 102 0.21 -9.38 -14.50
N VAL A 103 -1.07 -8.99 -14.58
CA VAL A 103 -1.59 -7.82 -13.84
C VAL A 103 -1.51 -8.04 -12.33
N ALA A 104 -1.78 -9.25 -11.87
CA ALA A 104 -1.78 -9.62 -10.47
C ALA A 104 -0.38 -9.56 -9.86
N LEU A 105 0.63 -10.06 -10.58
CA LEU A 105 2.04 -9.91 -10.18
C LEU A 105 2.46 -8.43 -10.17
N ALA A 106 2.08 -7.68 -11.20
CA ALA A 106 2.39 -6.25 -11.28
C ALA A 106 1.76 -5.44 -10.14
N ARG A 107 0.58 -5.84 -9.64
CA ARG A 107 -0.05 -5.23 -8.46
C ARG A 107 0.83 -5.41 -7.22
N LEU A 108 1.36 -6.60 -6.98
CA LEU A 108 2.23 -6.85 -5.83
C LEU A 108 3.52 -6.02 -5.90
N GLU A 109 4.11 -5.93 -7.09
CA GLU A 109 5.32 -5.10 -7.32
C GLU A 109 5.02 -3.61 -7.12
N GLN A 110 3.85 -3.14 -7.57
CA GLN A 110 3.42 -1.77 -7.31
C GLN A 110 3.29 -1.50 -5.81
N ASP A 111 2.60 -2.39 -5.09
CA ASP A 111 2.34 -2.21 -3.67
C ASP A 111 3.66 -2.20 -2.88
N ALA A 112 4.56 -3.16 -3.15
CA ALA A 112 5.90 -3.19 -2.57
C ALA A 112 6.70 -1.92 -2.91
N GLY A 113 6.73 -1.52 -4.19
CA GLY A 113 7.41 -0.32 -4.64
C GLY A 113 6.90 0.96 -3.97
N ILE A 114 5.58 1.07 -3.75
CA ILE A 114 4.96 2.19 -3.04
C ILE A 114 5.29 2.16 -1.55
N GLN A 115 5.25 0.98 -0.91
CA GLN A 115 5.60 0.85 0.50
C GLN A 115 7.05 1.30 0.75
N ASP A 116 7.99 0.75 -0.02
CA ASP A 116 9.42 0.90 0.22
C ASP A 116 9.96 2.27 -0.21
N ASN A 117 9.51 2.78 -1.36
CA ASN A 117 10.10 3.97 -1.96
C ASN A 117 9.27 5.25 -1.75
N PHE A 118 8.00 5.11 -1.33
CA PHE A 118 7.15 6.27 -1.06
C PHE A 118 6.70 6.32 0.40
N LEU A 119 5.98 5.32 0.91
CA LEU A 119 5.35 5.40 2.23
C LEU A 119 6.37 5.48 3.36
N HIS A 120 7.32 4.55 3.44
CA HIS A 120 8.34 4.56 4.50
C HIS A 120 9.18 5.86 4.49
N PRO A 121 9.74 6.32 3.34
CA PRO A 121 10.55 7.54 3.31
C PRO A 121 9.71 8.80 3.55
N TRP A 122 8.48 8.86 3.01
CA TRP A 122 7.57 9.99 3.22
C TRP A 122 7.20 10.13 4.70
N GLN A 123 6.85 9.02 5.35
CA GLN A 123 6.49 9.03 6.76
C GLN A 123 7.69 9.40 7.65
N THR A 124 8.88 8.91 7.34
CA THR A 124 10.08 9.17 8.16
C THR A 124 10.60 10.59 7.99
N THR A 125 10.85 11.02 6.75
CA THR A 125 11.57 12.27 6.47
C THR A 125 10.68 13.50 6.59
N LEU A 126 9.48 13.46 6.00
CA LEU A 126 8.61 14.63 5.98
C LEU A 126 7.96 14.87 7.34
N ASN A 127 7.45 13.84 8.02
CA ASN A 127 6.81 14.05 9.33
C ASN A 127 7.81 14.54 10.37
N THR A 128 9.03 14.01 10.37
CA THR A 128 10.09 14.44 11.30
C THR A 128 10.48 15.89 11.05
N SER A 129 10.74 16.26 9.80
CA SER A 129 11.16 17.63 9.45
C SER A 129 10.04 18.65 9.75
N ILE A 130 8.78 18.32 9.46
CA ILE A 130 7.62 19.14 9.84
C ILE A 130 7.51 19.26 11.36
N ALA A 131 7.63 18.16 12.11
CA ALA A 131 7.51 18.19 13.57
C ALA A 131 8.58 19.08 14.22
N VAL A 132 9.83 18.99 13.76
CA VAL A 132 10.94 19.84 14.22
C VAL A 132 10.68 21.32 13.91
N ALA A 133 10.24 21.64 12.69
CA ALA A 133 9.89 23.01 12.31
C ALA A 133 8.70 23.56 13.14
N MET A 134 7.69 22.74 13.40
CA MET A 134 6.55 23.10 14.24
C MET A 134 6.95 23.35 15.70
N LYS A 135 7.87 22.53 16.25
CA LYS A 135 8.43 22.73 17.59
C LYS A 135 9.20 24.05 17.68
N ALA A 136 10.04 24.37 16.70
CA ALA A 136 10.77 25.64 16.65
C ALA A 136 9.82 26.84 16.56
N ARG A 137 8.77 26.73 15.74
CA ARG A 137 7.72 27.74 15.62
C ARG A 137 6.96 27.96 16.94
N HIS A 138 6.77 26.88 17.71
CA HIS A 138 6.20 26.96 19.04
C HIS A 138 7.14 27.63 20.04
N ALA A 139 8.44 27.32 19.99
CA ALA A 139 9.46 27.96 20.83
C ALA A 139 9.51 29.49 20.63
N VAL A 140 9.41 29.96 19.38
CA VAL A 140 9.30 31.41 19.08
C VAL A 140 8.06 32.04 19.72
N ARG A 141 6.93 31.34 19.75
CA ARG A 141 5.72 31.85 20.41
C ARG A 141 5.93 31.97 21.92
N ILE A 142 6.59 30.97 22.52
CA ILE A 142 6.92 30.99 23.95
C ILE A 142 7.87 32.15 24.26
N SER A 143 8.96 32.34 23.50
CA SER A 143 9.91 33.42 23.78
C SER A 143 9.34 34.81 23.59
N ARG A 144 8.35 34.99 22.70
CA ARG A 144 7.58 36.24 22.64
C ARG A 144 6.82 36.52 23.94
N LEU A 145 6.16 35.50 24.50
CA LEU A 145 5.45 35.63 25.77
C LEU A 145 6.42 35.88 26.94
N GLU A 146 7.59 35.25 26.93
CA GLU A 146 8.65 35.48 27.91
C GLU A 146 9.17 36.92 27.83
N LEU A 147 9.41 37.45 26.63
CA LEU A 147 9.80 38.83 26.42
C LEU A 147 8.71 39.81 26.88
N ASP A 148 7.44 39.55 26.56
CA ASP A 148 6.33 40.38 27.00
C ASP A 148 6.22 40.39 28.53
N ALA A 149 6.43 39.25 29.18
CA ALA A 149 6.47 39.13 30.64
C ALA A 149 7.65 39.90 31.25
N ALA A 150 8.86 39.77 30.69
CA ALA A 150 10.05 40.49 31.13
C ALA A 150 9.85 42.02 31.01
N LYS A 151 9.24 42.49 29.92
CA LYS A 151 8.89 43.90 29.71
C LYS A 151 7.89 44.41 30.75
N GLN A 152 6.90 43.60 31.12
CA GLN A 152 5.97 43.94 32.20
C GLN A 152 6.67 43.99 33.57
N THR A 153 7.57 43.05 33.86
CA THR A 153 8.37 43.04 35.09
C THR A 153 9.24 44.29 35.20
N LEU A 154 9.94 44.67 34.12
CA LEU A 154 10.75 45.90 34.07
C LEU A 154 9.91 47.15 34.33
N LYS A 155 8.70 47.24 33.76
CA LYS A 155 7.81 48.38 33.98
C LYS A 155 7.40 48.57 35.45
N ASN A 156 7.30 47.47 36.20
CA ASN A 156 6.88 47.46 37.60
C ASN A 156 8.05 47.34 38.60
N ALA A 157 9.29 47.33 38.12
CA ALA A 157 10.47 47.12 38.95
C ALA A 157 10.77 48.34 39.84
N SER A 158 11.09 48.09 41.11
CA SER A 158 11.62 49.11 42.02
C SER A 158 13.04 49.54 41.60
N PRO A 159 13.51 50.76 41.95
CA PRO A 159 14.83 51.27 41.56
C PRO A 159 16.00 50.31 41.88
N GLN A 160 15.92 49.58 43.00
CA GLN A 160 16.96 48.63 43.43
C GLN A 160 17.03 47.36 42.57
N ARG A 161 15.96 47.01 41.85
CA ARG A 161 15.85 45.82 40.97
C ARG A 161 15.84 46.17 39.49
N GLN A 162 15.90 47.47 39.17
CA GLN A 162 15.72 47.97 37.81
C GLN A 162 16.79 47.45 36.85
N GLU A 163 18.03 47.37 37.30
CA GLU A 163 19.14 46.86 36.49
C GLU A 163 18.99 45.36 36.18
N HIS A 164 18.59 44.56 37.18
CA HIS A 164 18.30 43.14 36.97
C HIS A 164 17.17 42.93 35.97
N ALA A 165 16.08 43.70 36.10
CA ALA A 165 14.95 43.60 35.18
C ALA A 165 15.30 44.06 33.75
N ARG A 166 16.28 44.95 33.57
CA ARG A 166 16.80 45.31 32.25
C ARG A 166 17.56 44.16 31.60
N LEU A 167 18.44 43.51 32.35
CA LEU A 167 19.17 42.34 31.88
C LEU A 167 18.22 41.18 31.53
N GLU A 168 17.13 40.98 32.29
CA GLU A 168 16.10 39.98 31.93
C GLU A 168 15.42 40.29 30.59
N VAL A 169 15.14 41.55 30.29
CA VAL A 169 14.58 41.95 28.99
C VAL A 169 15.59 41.72 27.88
N GLU A 170 16.85 42.14 28.06
CA GLU A 170 17.92 41.93 27.08
C GLU A 170 18.10 40.44 26.75
N ASN A 171 18.21 39.59 27.78
CA ASN A 171 18.31 38.15 27.61
C ASN A 171 17.09 37.56 26.87
N ALA A 172 15.88 38.03 27.15
CA ALA A 172 14.66 37.57 26.48
C ALA A 172 14.57 38.06 25.01
N GLU A 173 15.12 39.24 24.71
CA GLU A 173 15.23 39.75 23.33
C GLU A 173 16.22 38.91 22.51
N ASP A 174 17.39 38.64 23.06
CA ASP A 174 18.40 37.79 22.41
C ASP A 174 17.88 36.37 22.16
N ASP A 175 17.22 35.77 23.15
CA ASP A 175 16.62 34.43 23.01
C ASP A 175 15.48 34.42 21.97
N LEU A 176 14.67 35.48 21.89
CA LEU A 176 13.66 35.61 20.84
C LEU A 176 14.29 35.70 19.44
N VAL A 177 15.37 36.47 19.28
CA VAL A 177 16.11 36.58 18.01
C VAL A 177 16.65 35.20 17.62
N GLN A 178 17.37 34.54 18.53
CA GLN A 178 17.97 33.23 18.29
C GLN A 178 16.92 32.17 17.93
N LYS A 179 15.84 32.05 18.70
CA LYS A 179 14.75 31.08 18.41
C LYS A 179 14.09 31.38 17.06
N THR A 180 13.98 32.65 16.68
CA THR A 180 13.42 33.06 15.38
C THR A 180 14.33 32.65 14.22
N GLU A 181 15.63 32.87 14.33
CA GLU A 181 16.62 32.44 13.31
C GLU A 181 16.63 30.92 13.14
N VAL A 182 16.61 30.17 14.25
CA VAL A 182 16.52 28.70 14.24
C VAL A 182 15.23 28.24 13.57
N ALA A 183 14.08 28.85 13.90
CA ALA A 183 12.80 28.50 13.30
C ALA A 183 12.77 28.78 11.79
N ILE A 184 13.31 29.92 11.35
CA ILE A 184 13.41 30.26 9.91
C ILE A 184 14.29 29.23 9.20
N THR A 185 15.45 28.89 9.77
CA THR A 185 16.38 27.93 9.19
C THR A 185 15.72 26.56 9.02
N LEU A 186 15.08 26.04 10.07
CA LEU A 186 14.41 24.74 10.03
C LEU A 186 13.24 24.72 9.03
N MET A 187 12.48 25.81 8.92
CA MET A 187 11.41 25.91 7.92
C MET A 187 11.96 25.94 6.50
N LYS A 188 13.06 26.65 6.25
CA LYS A 188 13.74 26.62 4.94
C LYS A 188 14.22 25.21 4.61
N THR A 189 14.83 24.51 5.56
CA THR A 189 15.27 23.13 5.36
C THR A 189 14.11 22.20 4.98
N VAL A 190 12.91 22.37 5.56
CA VAL A 190 11.72 21.59 5.15
C VAL A 190 11.36 21.84 3.69
N LEU A 191 11.43 23.09 3.22
CA LEU A 191 11.05 23.47 1.85
C LEU A 191 12.12 23.12 0.82
N GLU A 192 13.39 23.19 1.19
CA GLU A 192 14.54 22.93 0.30
C GLU A 192 14.91 21.44 0.25
N ASN A 193 14.34 20.62 1.12
CA ASN A 193 14.57 19.18 1.09
C ASN A 193 14.00 18.57 -0.21
N PRO A 194 14.84 17.98 -1.08
CA PRO A 194 14.36 17.38 -2.32
C PRO A 194 13.65 16.04 -2.11
N GLU A 195 13.77 15.42 -0.93
CA GLU A 195 13.29 14.07 -0.66
C GLU A 195 11.78 13.89 -0.88
N PRO A 196 10.89 14.78 -0.41
CA PRO A 196 9.46 14.64 -0.69
C PRO A 196 9.14 14.63 -2.19
N ILE A 197 9.88 15.39 -2.98
CA ILE A 197 9.71 15.43 -4.44
C ILE A 197 10.17 14.10 -5.07
N LYS A 198 11.30 13.56 -4.61
CA LYS A 198 11.77 12.24 -5.06
C LYS A 198 10.78 11.13 -4.70
N ASN A 199 10.25 11.13 -3.47
CA ASN A 199 9.27 10.15 -3.03
C ASN A 199 8.00 10.22 -3.90
N LEU A 200 7.52 11.43 -4.23
CA LEU A 200 6.39 11.60 -5.15
C LEU A 200 6.68 11.06 -6.55
N ASN A 201 7.92 11.20 -7.03
CA ASN A 201 8.33 10.63 -8.29
C ASN A 201 8.30 9.09 -8.26
N GLU A 202 8.78 8.46 -7.19
CA GLU A 202 8.74 7.00 -7.04
C GLU A 202 7.30 6.48 -6.93
N LEU A 203 6.39 7.20 -6.26
CA LEU A 203 4.95 6.88 -6.27
C LEU A 203 4.39 6.87 -7.71
N ALA A 204 4.65 7.94 -8.47
CA ALA A 204 4.16 8.06 -9.84
C ALA A 204 4.75 6.97 -10.75
N LYS A 205 6.02 6.63 -10.57
CA LYS A 205 6.73 5.59 -11.31
C LYS A 205 6.17 4.20 -11.02
N ALA A 206 5.94 3.84 -9.76
CA ALA A 206 5.33 2.56 -9.40
C ALA A 206 3.92 2.41 -9.99
N GLN A 207 3.11 3.48 -9.94
CA GLN A 207 1.78 3.52 -10.55
C GLN A 207 1.85 3.40 -12.07
N LEU A 208 2.75 4.14 -12.72
CA LEU A 208 2.93 4.11 -14.17
C LEU A 208 3.30 2.71 -14.64
N LEU A 209 4.27 2.06 -13.98
CA LEU A 209 4.72 0.72 -14.32
C LEU A 209 3.57 -0.29 -14.27
N TYR A 210 2.77 -0.27 -13.19
CA TYR A 210 1.58 -1.11 -13.08
C TYR A 210 0.58 -0.89 -14.22
N PHE A 211 0.21 0.36 -14.47
CA PHE A 211 -0.77 0.67 -15.52
C PHE A 211 -0.26 0.32 -16.91
N SER A 212 1.04 0.49 -17.18
CA SER A 212 1.65 0.06 -18.45
C SER A 212 1.59 -1.45 -18.63
N ILE A 213 2.00 -2.23 -17.63
CA ILE A 213 1.94 -3.71 -17.69
C ILE A 213 0.49 -4.19 -17.84
N ALA A 214 -0.44 -3.55 -17.13
CA ALA A 214 -1.84 -3.90 -17.22
C ALA A 214 -2.44 -3.59 -18.60
N ALA A 215 -2.15 -2.42 -19.15
CA ALA A 215 -2.61 -2.05 -20.49
C ALA A 215 -2.05 -3.00 -21.56
N GLU A 216 -0.76 -3.32 -21.50
CA GLU A 216 -0.13 -4.27 -22.43
C GLU A 216 -0.75 -5.66 -22.32
N SER A 217 -0.84 -6.20 -21.10
CA SER A 217 -1.36 -7.55 -20.85
C SER A 217 -2.82 -7.71 -21.29
N LEU A 218 -3.67 -6.74 -20.96
CA LEU A 218 -5.09 -6.75 -21.34
C LEU A 218 -5.30 -6.52 -22.83
N SER A 219 -4.45 -5.71 -23.48
CA SER A 219 -4.49 -5.50 -24.93
C SER A 219 -4.22 -6.79 -25.69
N THR A 220 -3.18 -7.55 -25.29
CA THR A 220 -2.87 -8.85 -25.90
C THR A 220 -4.05 -9.81 -25.83
N ILE A 221 -4.58 -10.06 -24.63
CA ILE A 221 -5.67 -11.03 -24.47
C ILE A 221 -6.99 -10.55 -25.10
N GLN A 222 -7.22 -9.25 -25.20
CA GLN A 222 -8.42 -8.73 -25.86
C GLN A 222 -8.40 -9.05 -27.36
N GLY A 223 -7.26 -8.91 -28.03
CA GLY A 223 -7.10 -9.28 -29.43
C GLY A 223 -7.33 -10.77 -29.67
N GLU A 224 -6.75 -11.64 -28.83
CA GLU A 224 -6.95 -13.09 -28.94
C GLU A 224 -8.41 -13.51 -28.68
N ILE A 225 -9.08 -12.88 -27.70
CA ILE A 225 -10.51 -13.14 -27.43
C ILE A 225 -11.38 -12.62 -28.58
N GLU A 226 -11.03 -11.51 -29.21
CA GLU A 226 -11.74 -10.97 -30.39
C GLU A 226 -11.67 -11.95 -31.56
N GLU A 227 -10.49 -12.50 -31.85
CA GLU A 227 -10.33 -13.55 -32.87
C GLU A 227 -11.22 -14.78 -32.58
N LEU A 228 -11.23 -15.25 -31.33
CA LEU A 228 -12.10 -16.34 -30.89
C LEU A 228 -13.59 -16.00 -31.06
N SER A 229 -13.98 -14.76 -30.74
CA SER A 229 -15.35 -14.28 -30.87
C SER A 229 -15.81 -14.28 -32.33
N VAL A 230 -14.99 -13.74 -33.24
CA VAL A 230 -15.28 -13.71 -34.68
C VAL A 230 -15.40 -15.13 -35.24
N ALA A 231 -14.51 -16.04 -34.86
CA ALA A 231 -14.59 -17.45 -35.25
C ALA A 231 -15.88 -18.11 -34.76
N ALA A 232 -16.26 -17.86 -33.49
CA ALA A 232 -17.49 -18.38 -32.91
C ALA A 232 -18.75 -17.88 -33.62
N GLU A 233 -18.83 -16.59 -33.93
CA GLU A 233 -19.94 -16.02 -34.69
C GLU A 233 -20.05 -16.59 -36.10
N GLY A 234 -18.91 -16.74 -36.79
CA GLY A 234 -18.87 -17.27 -38.16
C GLY A 234 -19.44 -18.68 -38.25
N GLU A 235 -19.09 -19.54 -37.30
CA GLU A 235 -19.62 -20.90 -37.25
C GLU A 235 -21.08 -20.96 -36.81
N TYR A 236 -21.46 -20.15 -35.82
CA TYR A 236 -22.85 -20.07 -35.39
C TYR A 236 -23.78 -19.70 -36.55
N ARG A 237 -23.38 -18.72 -37.38
CA ARG A 237 -24.14 -18.34 -38.59
C ARG A 237 -24.23 -19.50 -39.59
N LYS A 238 -23.10 -20.13 -39.92
CA LYS A 238 -23.07 -21.29 -40.84
C LYS A 238 -23.97 -22.45 -40.38
N SER A 239 -24.06 -22.70 -39.07
CA SER A 239 -24.91 -23.77 -38.53
C SER A 239 -26.42 -23.51 -38.67
N ARG A 240 -26.82 -22.26 -38.95
CA ARG A 240 -28.22 -21.82 -39.06
C ARG A 240 -28.68 -21.53 -40.48
N ASP A 241 -27.74 -21.48 -41.43
CA ASP A 241 -28.02 -21.31 -42.87
C ASP A 241 -28.29 -22.66 -43.59
N HIS A 242 -28.27 -23.77 -42.83
CA HIS A 242 -28.67 -25.12 -43.25
C HIS A 242 -29.98 -25.55 -42.57
#